data_AF-B6AY16-F1
#
_entry.id   AF-B6AY16-F1
#
_cell.length_a   1.000
_cell.length_b   1.000
_cell.length_c   1.000
_cell.angle_alpha   90.00
_cell.angle_beta   90.00
_cell.angle_gamma   90.00
#
_symmetry.space_group_name_H-M   'P 1'
#
loop_
_entity.id
_entity.type
_entity.pdbx_description
1 polymer ?
#
loop_
_entity_poly.entity_id
_entity_poly.type
_entity_poly.pdbx_seq_one_letter_code
_entity_poly.pdbx_strand_id
1 'polypeptide(L)' 'MNLIFPEADRFDVGRRNARRHLGYGAGIHMCAGMHLAILEIECLIHAIAARSPKFEIGEPRIAMNNSICAFSELPIKALC' A
#
# COMPACT_ATOMS: atom_id res chain seq x y z
N MET A 1 17.43 22.19 -3.39
CA MET A 1 17.14 20.98 -2.61
C MET A 1 16.77 19.87 -3.59
N ASN A 2 17.52 18.76 -3.65
CA ASN A 2 17.21 17.65 -4.56
C ASN A 2 16.24 16.68 -3.85
N LEU A 3 15.02 16.55 -4.35
CA LEU A 3 14.01 15.69 -3.73
C LEU A 3 14.25 14.22 -4.09
N ILE A 4 14.22 13.33 -3.09
CA ILE A 4 14.33 11.89 -3.32
C ILE A 4 13.14 11.36 -4.12
N PHE A 5 11.93 11.90 -3.87
CA PHE A 5 10.69 11.57 -4.56
C PHE A 5 10.06 12.85 -5.12
N PRO A 6 10.25 13.17 -6.40
CA PRO A 6 9.46 14.19 -7.09
C PRO A 6 7.97 13.81 -7.07
N GLU A 7 7.10 14.81 -6.90
CA GLU A 7 5.63 14.62 -6.82
C GLU A 7 5.24 13.57 -5.77
N ALA A 8 5.81 13.65 -4.57
CA ALA A 8 5.71 12.60 -3.55
C ALA A 8 4.27 12.20 -3.20
N ASP A 9 3.33 13.15 -3.24
CA ASP A 9 1.90 12.95 -2.94
C ASP A 9 1.13 12.21 -4.06
N ARG A 10 1.73 12.08 -5.25
CA ARG A 10 1.14 11.34 -6.37
C ARG A 10 1.39 9.84 -6.19
N PHE A 11 0.32 9.06 -6.23
CA PHE A 11 0.40 7.61 -6.35
C PHE A 11 0.81 7.23 -7.78
N ASP A 12 1.96 6.57 -7.92
CA ASP A 12 2.55 6.17 -9.20
C ASP A 12 3.10 4.75 -9.11
N VAL A 13 2.39 3.79 -9.70
CA VAL A 13 2.79 2.38 -9.75
C VAL A 13 4.07 2.16 -10.56
N GLY A 14 4.41 3.06 -11.48
CA GLY A 14 5.61 3.00 -12.33
C GLY A 14 6.84 3.69 -11.72
N ARG A 15 6.73 4.21 -10.49
CA ARG A 15 7.78 4.99 -9.83
C ARG A 15 9.06 4.17 -9.63
N ARG A 16 10.08 4.44 -10.46
CA ARG A 16 11.34 3.68 -10.53
C ARG A 16 12.14 3.62 -9.22
N ASN A 17 12.03 4.65 -8.39
CA ASN A 17 12.72 4.77 -7.10
C ASN A 17 11.86 4.32 -5.90
N ALA A 18 10.68 3.72 -6.11
CA ALA A 18 9.76 3.34 -5.04
C ALA A 18 10.42 2.47 -3.94
N ARG A 19 11.34 1.58 -4.32
CA ARG A 19 12.10 0.71 -3.40
C ARG A 19 12.94 1.45 -2.35
N ARG A 20 13.14 2.77 -2.50
CA ARG A 20 13.88 3.61 -1.53
C ARG A 20 13.00 4.14 -0.39
N HIS A 21 11.72 3.75 -0.32
CA HIS A 21 10.83 4.13 0.78
C HIS A 21 11.30 3.56 2.12
N LEU A 22 10.90 4.20 3.22
CA LEU A 22 11.25 3.80 4.58
C LEU A 22 10.10 3.06 5.30
N GLY A 23 9.11 2.56 4.55
CA GLY A 23 7.92 1.90 5.13
C GLY A 23 8.24 0.62 5.90
N TYR A 24 9.36 -0.02 5.60
CA TYR A 24 9.88 -1.19 6.33
C TYR A 24 11.05 -0.83 7.28
N GLY A 25 11.31 0.45 7.52
CA GLY A 25 12.49 0.91 8.25
C GLY A 25 13.79 0.80 7.45
N ALA A 26 14.93 0.95 8.13
CA ALA A 26 16.26 0.85 7.55
C ALA A 26 17.28 0.35 8.60
N GLY A 27 18.42 -0.16 8.12
CA GLY A 27 19.50 -0.65 8.98
C GLY A 27 19.17 -1.95 9.71
N ILE A 28 19.74 -2.14 10.89
CA ILE A 28 19.66 -3.40 11.66
C ILE A 28 18.25 -3.73 12.16
N HIS A 29 17.34 -2.75 12.17
CA HIS A 29 15.94 -2.91 12.56
C HIS A 29 14.99 -2.87 11.37
N MET A 30 15.49 -3.10 10.16
CA MET A 30 14.63 -3.30 9.00
C MET A 30 13.63 -4.42 9.27
N CYS A 31 12.39 -4.26 8.81
CA CYS A 31 11.29 -5.18 9.08
C CYS A 31 11.66 -6.61 8.69
N ALA A 32 11.76 -7.49 9.69
CA ALA A 32 12.01 -8.91 9.48
C ALA A 32 10.93 -9.56 8.59
N GLY A 33 9.71 -9.02 8.59
CA GLY A 33 8.58 -9.48 7.78
C GLY A 33 8.47 -8.85 6.39
N MET A 34 9.42 -8.03 5.94
CA MET A 34 9.32 -7.29 4.66
C MET A 34 8.98 -8.19 3.48
N HIS A 35 9.74 -9.28 3.29
CA HIS A 35 9.53 -10.18 2.15
C HIS A 35 8.21 -10.95 2.24
N LEU A 36 7.76 -11.30 3.45
CA LEU A 36 6.47 -11.93 3.65
C LEU A 36 5.32 -10.97 3.30
N ALA A 37 5.38 -9.73 3.79
CA ALA A 37 4.37 -8.71 3.49
C ALA A 37 4.29 -8.40 1.98
N ILE A 38 5.43 -8.39 1.28
CA ILE A 38 5.47 -8.24 -0.18
C ILE A 38 4.80 -9.44 -0.86
N LEU A 39 5.12 -10.67 -0.45
CA LEU A 39 4.52 -11.86 -1.05
C LEU A 39 2.98 -11.88 -0.83
N GLU A 40 2.52 -11.53 0.36
CA GLU A 40 1.09 -11.47 0.68
C GLU A 40 0.34 -10.45 -0.18
N ILE A 41 0.88 -9.24 -0.35
CA ILE A 41 0.24 -8.21 -1.18
C ILE A 41 0.28 -8.58 -2.67
N GLU A 42 1.36 -9.20 -3.15
CA GLU A 42 1.44 -9.70 -4.53
C GLU A 42 0.38 -10.79 -4.79
N CYS A 43 0.25 -11.75 -3.87
CA CYS A 43 -0.77 -12.79 -3.96
C CYS A 43 -2.18 -12.20 -3.97
N LEU A 44 -2.47 -11.25 -3.08
CA LEU A 44 -3.76 -10.59 -2.99
C LEU A 44 -4.10 -9.83 -4.28
N ILE A 45 -3.18 -9.01 -4.78
CA ILE A 45 -3.38 -8.22 -6.01
C ILE A 45 -3.60 -9.15 -7.21
N HIS A 46 -2.81 -10.21 -7.35
CA HIS A 46 -3.01 -11.19 -8.43
C HIS A 46 -4.36 -11.89 -8.34
N ALA A 47 -4.79 -12.30 -7.15
CA ALA A 47 -6.09 -12.95 -6.95
C ALA A 47 -7.26 -12.01 -7.28
N ILE A 48 -7.16 -10.72 -6.94
CA ILE A 48 -8.14 -9.70 -7.30
C ILE A 48 -8.13 -9.46 -8.81
N ALA A 49 -6.96 -9.22 -9.39
CA ALA A 49 -6.81 -8.90 -10.81
C ALA A 49 -7.30 -10.03 -11.73
N ALA A 50 -7.09 -11.29 -11.33
CA ALA A 50 -7.55 -12.47 -12.08
C ALA A 50 -9.08 -12.51 -12.27
N ARG A 51 -9.84 -11.87 -11.37
CA ARG A 51 -11.30 -11.77 -11.47
C ARG A 51 -11.77 -10.50 -12.19
N SER A 52 -10.85 -9.57 -12.46
CA SER A 52 -11.11 -8.25 -13.05
C SER A 52 -12.38 -7.54 -12.51
N PRO A 53 -12.62 -7.54 -11.19
CA PRO A 53 -13.85 -6.96 -10.65
C PRO A 53 -13.83 -5.45 -10.79
N LYS A 54 -15.02 -4.86 -10.96
CA LYS A 54 -15.19 -3.42 -10.71
C LYS A 54 -15.57 -3.24 -9.24
N PHE A 55 -15.13 -2.15 -8.63
CA PHE A 55 -15.44 -1.85 -7.23
C PHE A 55 -16.20 -0.54 -7.13
N GLU A 56 -17.28 -0.55 -6.36
CA GLU A 56 -17.80 0.65 -5.72
C GLU A 56 -17.13 0.75 -4.35
N ILE A 57 -16.51 1.91 -4.07
CA ILE A 57 -15.79 2.18 -2.82
C ILE A 57 -16.56 3.25 -2.07
N GLY A 58 -16.95 2.95 -0.83
CA GLY A 58 -17.59 3.91 0.07
C GLY A 58 -16.56 4.72 0.86
N GLU A 59 -17.06 5.66 1.66
CA GLU A 59 -16.21 6.52 2.49
C GLU A 59 -15.45 5.70 3.55
N PRO A 60 -14.11 5.84 3.65
CA PRO A 60 -13.33 5.12 4.65
C PRO A 60 -13.46 5.74 6.05
N ARG A 61 -13.37 4.90 7.08
CA ARG A 61 -13.12 5.35 8.46
C ARG A 61 -11.66 5.13 8.83
N ILE A 62 -10.89 6.20 8.95
CA ILE A 62 -9.48 6.15 9.41
C ILE A 62 -9.42 5.53 10.82
N ALA A 63 -8.48 4.61 11.04
CA ALA A 63 -8.23 4.05 12.36
C ALA A 63 -7.62 5.10 13.28
N MET A 64 -8.09 5.19 14.53
CA MET A 64 -7.54 6.11 15.53
C MET A 64 -6.18 5.59 16.01
N ASN A 65 -5.10 6.06 15.39
CA ASN A 65 -3.72 5.67 15.70
C ASN A 65 -2.75 6.81 15.30
N ASN A 66 -1.66 6.99 16.05
CA ASN A 66 -0.60 7.96 15.75
C ASN A 66 0.67 7.34 15.14
N SER A 67 0.74 6.00 15.08
CA SER A 67 1.90 5.23 14.60
C SER A 67 1.56 4.34 13.40
N ILE A 68 0.29 3.95 13.23
CA ILE A 68 -0.17 3.12 12.11
C ILE A 68 -1.08 3.95 11.21
N CYS A 69 -0.78 3.98 9.91
CA CYS A 69 -1.66 4.52 8.88
C CYS A 69 -2.58 3.40 8.37
N ALA A 70 -3.82 3.35 8.86
CA ALA A 70 -4.77 2.29 8.49
C ALA A 70 -6.21 2.80 8.41
N PHE A 71 -7.06 2.05 7.72
CA PHE A 71 -8.51 2.17 7.79
C PHE A 71 -9.04 1.19 8.83
N SER A 72 -9.92 1.65 9.72
CA SER A 72 -10.71 0.78 10.60
C SER A 72 -11.94 0.21 9.88
N GLU A 73 -12.36 0.85 8.80
CA GLU A 73 -13.44 0.41 7.92
C GLU A 73 -13.23 0.99 6.52
N LEU A 74 -13.44 0.17 5.49
CA LEU A 74 -13.47 0.58 4.09
C LEU A 74 -14.61 -0.19 3.40
N PRO A 75 -15.80 0.41 3.23
CA PRO A 75 -16.91 -0.25 2.55
C PRO A 75 -16.55 -0.49 1.08
N ILE A 76 -16.60 -1.75 0.65
CA ILE A 76 -16.32 -2.14 -0.74
C ILE A 76 -17.45 -3.03 -1.23
N LYS A 77 -17.96 -2.75 -2.42
CA LYS A 77 -18.88 -3.63 -3.14
C LYS A 77 -18.24 -4.04 -4.45
N ALA A 78 -18.01 -5.34 -4.61
CA ALA A 78 -17.58 -5.91 -5.88
C ALA A 78 -18.78 -5.99 -6.84
N LEU A 79 -18.62 -5.40 -8.01
CA LEU A 79 -19.53 -5.51 -9.14
C LEU A 79 -18.92 -6.59 -10.05
N CYS A 80 -19.37 -7.83 -9.84
CA CYS A 80 -18.99 -8.98 -10.65
C CYS A 80 -19.36 -8.76 -12.13
#